data_AF-M5F298-F1
#
_entry.id   AF-M5F298-F1
#
_cell.length_a   1.000
_cell.length_b   1.000
_cell.length_c   1.000
_cell.angle_alpha   90.00
_cell.angle_beta   90.00
_cell.angle_gamma   90.00
#
_symmetry.space_group_name_H-M   'P 1'
#
loop_
_entity.id
_entity.type
_entity.pdbx_description
1 polymer ?
#
loop_
_entity_poly.entity_id
_entity_poly.type
_entity_poly.pdbx_seq_one_letter_code
_entity_poly.pdbx_strand_id
1 'polypeptide(L)'
;MRPRFGFPELGSVSLAELASAKARLGLGIERDLWFKARFPLSVYAQAACSAGHITEAERLLRQAAEALGNSHSRLPPDTAEQERR
;
A
#
# COMPACT_ATOMS: atom_id res chain seq x y z
N MET A 1 -8.53 6.62 19.22
CA MET A 1 -7.97 7.31 18.04
C MET A 1 -9.12 7.48 17.05
N ARG A 2 -9.50 8.71 16.67
CA ARG A 2 -10.65 8.93 15.76
C ARG A 2 -10.21 8.74 14.30
N PRO A 3 -10.92 7.97 13.46
CA PRO A 3 -10.57 7.83 12.05
C PRO A 3 -10.79 9.18 11.36
N ARG A 4 -9.74 9.70 10.69
CA ARG A 4 -9.87 10.83 9.77
C ARG A 4 -10.27 10.30 8.40
N PHE A 5 -11.21 10.97 7.75
CA PHE A 5 -11.52 10.76 6.35
C PHE A 5 -10.25 11.01 5.51
N GLY A 6 -9.79 10.01 4.74
CA GLY A 6 -8.61 10.11 3.87
C GLY A 6 -7.38 9.28 4.26
N PHE A 7 -7.50 8.31 5.18
CA PHE A 7 -6.42 7.33 5.38
C PHE A 7 -6.45 6.30 4.22
N PRO A 8 -5.34 6.09 3.50
CA PRO A 8 -5.30 5.05 2.47
C PRO A 8 -5.33 3.68 3.15
N GLU A 9 -6.51 3.06 3.19
CA GLU A 9 -6.69 1.70 3.68
C GLU A 9 -6.39 0.69 2.58
N LEU A 10 -5.70 -0.40 2.95
CA LEU A 10 -5.54 -1.55 2.07
C LEU A 10 -6.84 -2.35 2.04
N GLY A 11 -7.65 -2.15 1.00
CA GLY A 11 -8.88 -2.87 0.74
C GLY A 11 -8.84 -3.65 -0.58
N SER A 12 -9.88 -4.44 -0.82
CA SER A 12 -10.14 -5.03 -2.13
C SER A 12 -11.15 -4.20 -2.90
N VAL A 13 -11.03 -4.22 -4.22
CA VAL A 13 -11.97 -3.54 -5.14
C VAL A 13 -12.07 -4.33 -6.44
N SER A 14 -13.24 -4.28 -7.09
CA SER A 14 -13.45 -4.86 -8.41
C SER A 14 -12.96 -3.91 -9.52
N LEU A 15 -12.12 -4.42 -10.42
CA LEU A 15 -11.70 -3.65 -11.61
C LEU A 15 -12.88 -3.33 -12.54
N ALA A 16 -13.89 -4.22 -12.62
CA ALA A 16 -15.08 -3.97 -13.42
C ALA A 16 -15.93 -2.83 -12.83
N GLU A 17 -16.01 -2.74 -11.50
CA GLU A 17 -16.68 -1.63 -10.83
C GLU A 17 -15.94 -0.31 -11.07
N LEU A 18 -14.60 -0.29 -10.91
CA LEU A 18 -13.80 0.90 -11.20
C LEU A 18 -13.93 1.35 -12.66
N ALA A 19 -13.98 0.41 -13.61
CA ALA A 19 -14.16 0.72 -15.02
C ALA A 19 -15.55 1.28 -15.36
N SER A 20 -16.58 0.91 -14.58
CA SER A 20 -17.95 1.43 -14.75
C SER A 20 -18.21 2.72 -13.97
N ALA A 21 -17.34 3.09 -13.03
CA ALA A 21 -17.44 4.31 -12.25
C ALA A 21 -17.34 5.56 -13.13
N LYS A 22 -18.23 6.52 -12.90
CA LYS A 22 -18.23 7.83 -13.59
C LYS A 22 -18.25 8.96 -12.57
N ALA A 23 -17.37 9.94 -12.76
CA ALA A 23 -17.36 11.19 -12.03
C ALA A 23 -18.57 12.07 -12.40
N ARG A 24 -18.75 13.19 -11.68
CA ARG A 24 -19.89 14.12 -11.85
C ARG A 24 -20.07 14.66 -13.27
N LEU A 25 -19.02 14.66 -14.09
CA LEU A 25 -19.03 15.11 -15.49
C LEU A 25 -19.09 13.95 -16.50
N GLY A 26 -19.39 12.72 -16.06
CA GLY A 26 -19.42 11.54 -16.92
C GLY A 26 -18.04 10.96 -17.25
N LEU A 27 -16.95 11.53 -16.70
CA LEU A 27 -15.58 11.06 -16.90
C LEU A 27 -15.33 9.79 -16.09
N GLY A 28 -14.81 8.75 -16.74
CA GLY A 28 -14.41 7.51 -16.08
C GLY A 28 -13.08 7.66 -15.33
N ILE A 29 -12.72 6.63 -14.56
CA ILE A 29 -11.38 6.50 -14.00
C ILE A 29 -10.44 6.03 -15.11
N GLU A 30 -9.35 6.75 -15.33
CA GLU A 30 -8.32 6.36 -16.29
C GLU A 30 -7.27 5.45 -15.63
N ARG A 31 -6.87 4.40 -16.35
CA ARG A 31 -5.75 3.55 -15.94
C ARG A 31 -4.48 4.09 -16.59
N ASP A 32 -3.47 4.36 -15.77
CA ASP A 32 -2.13 4.66 -16.29
C ASP A 32 -1.53 3.40 -16.94
N LEU A 33 -1.33 3.45 -18.26
CA LEU A 33 -0.75 2.35 -19.04
C LEU A 33 0.78 2.35 -19.02
N TRP A 34 1.40 3.45 -18.61
CA TRP A 34 2.85 3.65 -18.63
C TRP A 34 3.48 3.43 -17.25
N PHE A 35 2.65 3.33 -16.22
CA PHE A 35 3.09 2.97 -14.88
C PHE A 35 3.86 1.63 -14.88
N LYS A 36 5.08 1.65 -14.36
CA LYS A 36 5.93 0.47 -14.15
C LYS A 36 6.36 0.43 -12.69
N ALA A 37 5.82 -0.55 -11.95
CA ALA A 37 6.15 -0.72 -10.54
C ALA A 37 7.64 -1.03 -10.35
N ARG A 38 8.32 -0.21 -9.53
CA ARG A 38 9.73 -0.40 -9.12
C ARG A 38 9.87 -1.09 -7.76
N PHE A 39 8.78 -1.15 -7.00
CA PHE A 39 8.71 -1.69 -5.65
C PHE A 39 7.45 -2.57 -5.49
N PRO A 40 7.38 -3.43 -4.45
CA PRO A 40 6.14 -4.13 -4.10
C PRO A 40 4.99 -3.18 -3.75
N LEU A 41 3.74 -3.63 -3.93
CA LEU A 41 2.53 -2.84 -3.61
C LEU A 41 2.52 -2.36 -2.14
N SER A 42 3.02 -3.17 -1.21
CA SER A 42 3.13 -2.80 0.21
C SER A 42 3.98 -1.53 0.41
N VAL A 43 5.04 -1.34 -0.38
CA VAL A 43 5.88 -0.14 -0.33
C VAL A 43 5.11 1.09 -0.79
N TYR A 44 4.38 0.98 -1.91
CA TYR A 44 3.54 2.08 -2.40
C TYR A 44 2.44 2.44 -1.39
N ALA A 45 1.79 1.43 -0.78
CA ALA A 45 0.77 1.64 0.25
C ALA A 45 1.36 2.34 1.49
N GLN A 46 2.51 1.87 1.99
CA GLN A 46 3.18 2.50 3.14
C GLN A 46 3.65 3.92 2.82
N ALA A 47 4.17 4.17 1.61
CA ALA A 47 4.57 5.50 1.18
C ALA A 47 3.36 6.45 1.10
N ALA A 48 2.24 5.99 0.52
CA ALA A 48 1.02 6.78 0.42
C ALA A 48 0.41 7.08 1.81
N CYS A 49 0.40 6.10 2.70
CA CYS A 49 -0.02 6.25 4.09
C CYS A 49 0.82 7.29 4.83
N SER A 50 2.14 7.22 4.68
CA SER A 50 3.07 8.15 5.32
C SER A 50 2.95 9.57 4.75
N ALA A 51 2.67 9.70 3.45
CA ALA A 51 2.57 10.99 2.76
C ALA A 51 1.16 11.61 2.78
N GLY A 52 0.13 10.83 3.12
CA GLY A 52 -1.28 11.24 3.04
C GLY A 52 -1.82 11.39 1.61
N HIS A 53 -1.08 10.91 0.59
CA HIS A 53 -1.48 10.94 -0.82
C HIS A 53 -0.73 9.87 -1.62
N ILE A 54 -1.29 9.42 -2.75
CA ILE A 54 -0.61 8.48 -3.66
C ILE A 54 0.65 9.15 -4.21
N THR A 55 1.78 8.44 -4.18
CA THR A 55 3.07 9.01 -4.58
C THR A 55 3.96 7.99 -5.29
N GLU A 56 4.68 8.46 -6.29
CA GLU A 56 5.75 7.74 -6.98
C GLU A 56 7.14 8.32 -6.66
N ALA A 57 7.21 9.28 -5.74
CA ALA A 57 8.46 9.93 -5.39
C ALA A 57 9.45 8.93 -4.81
N GLU A 58 10.58 8.74 -5.50
CA GLU A 58 11.56 7.70 -5.17
C GLU A 58 12.05 7.80 -3.72
N ARG A 59 12.24 9.01 -3.19
CA ARG A 59 12.62 9.23 -1.80
C ARG A 59 11.61 8.63 -0.81
N LEU A 60 10.32 8.84 -1.05
CA LEU A 60 9.26 8.32 -0.18
C LEU A 60 9.13 6.80 -0.31
N LEU A 61 9.30 6.26 -1.52
CA LEU A 61 9.28 4.81 -1.76
C LEU A 61 10.45 4.09 -1.08
N ARG A 62 11.66 4.67 -1.11
CA ARG A 62 12.83 4.11 -0.41
C ARG A 62 12.64 4.12 1.11
N GLN A 63 12.16 5.25 1.67
CA GLN A 63 11.84 5.36 3.09
C GLN A 63 10.78 4.33 3.53
N ALA A 64 9.76 4.11 2.71
CA ALA A 64 8.74 3.09 2.97
C ALA A 64 9.28 1.66 2.89
N ALA A 65 10.16 1.38 1.92
CA ALA A 65 10.80 0.07 1.78
C ALA A 65 11.68 -0.26 3.00
N GLU A 66 12.47 0.71 3.49
CA GLU A 66 13.26 0.57 4.71
C GLU A 66 12.38 0.32 5.94
N ALA A 67 11.31 1.11 6.12
CA ALA A 67 10.39 0.94 7.24
C ALA A 67 9.74 -0.46 7.27
N LEU A 68 9.39 -1.01 6.11
CA LEU A 68 8.83 -2.37 5.98
C LEU A 68 9.88 -3.46 6.22
N GLY A 69 11.12 -3.27 5.74
CA GLY A 69 12.23 -4.19 6.00
C GLY A 69 12.56 -4.31 7.49
N ASN A 70 12.52 -3.20 8.22
CA ASN A 70 12.74 -3.16 9.67
C ASN A 70 11.59 -3.79 10.48
N SER A 71 10.40 -3.85 9.89
CA SER A 71 9.21 -4.43 10.53
C SER A 71 9.19 -5.96 10.36
N HIS A 72 9.61 -6.48 9.20
CA HIS A 72 9.66 -7.93 8.94
C HIS A 72 10.78 -8.63 9.74
N SER A 73 11.84 -7.91 10.08
CA SER A 73 12.96 -8.40 10.89
C SER A 73 12.69 -8.42 12.40
N ARG A 74 11.48 -8.02 12.85
CA ARG A 74 11.06 -8.04 14.26
C ARG A 74 10.26 -9.27 14.69
N LEU A 75 10.17 -10.31 13.86
CA LEU A 75 9.67 -11.59 14.33
C LEU A 75 10.69 -12.17 15.33
N PRO A 76 10.31 -12.47 16.60
CA PRO A 76 11.20 -13.18 17.51
C PRO A 76 11.60 -14.52 16.87
N PRO A 77 12.82 -15.04 17.15
CA PRO A 77 13.21 -16.36 16.69
C PRO A 77 12.15 -17.36 17.17
N ASP A 78 11.72 -18.19 16.22
CA ASP A 78 10.71 -19.22 16.38
C ASP A 78 10.91 -19.98 17.70
N THR A 79 10.06 -19.70 18.69
CA THR A 79 10.07 -20.42 19.98
C THR A 79 9.11 -21.60 19.89
N ALA A 80 9.18 -22.37 18.80
CA ALA A 80 8.31 -23.53 18.57
C ALA A 80 9.07 -24.87 18.45
N GLU A 81 10.27 -24.98 19.03
CA GLU A 81 10.98 -26.28 19.18
C GLU A 81 11.43 -26.58 20.63
N GLN A 82 10.65 -26.20 21.64
CA GLN A 82 10.97 -26.54 23.03
C GLN A 82 9.86 -27.33 23.75
N GLU A 83 9.11 -28.21 23.07
CA GLU A 83 8.10 -29.02 23.79
C GLU A 83 7.76 -30.39 23.17
N ARG A 84 8.77 -31.09 22.64
CA ARG A 84 8.68 -32.53 22.33
C ARG A 84 9.91 -33.27 22.87
N ARG A 85 9.99 -33.38 24.20
CA ARG A 85 10.71 -34.48 24.86
C ARG A 85 9.72 -35.60 25.14
#